data_AF-A0A6B2FTH1-F1
#
_entry.id   AF-A0A6B2FTH1-F1
#
_cell.length_a   1.000
_cell.length_b   1.000
_cell.length_c   1.000
_cell.angle_alpha   90.00
_cell.angle_beta   90.00
_cell.angle_gamma   90.00
#
_symmetry.space_group_name_H-M   'P 1'
#
loop_
_entity.id
_entity.type
_entity.pdbx_description
1 polymer ?
#
loop_
_entity_poly.entity_id
_entity_poly.type
_entity_poly.pdbx_seq_one_letter_code
_entity_poly.pdbx_strand_id
1 'polypeptide(L)'
;MIKLENLTKQFVQKNGQRFNAVDNVSLNVPEGEMCVLLGPSGCGKTTTLKMINRLIAPSSGTILINGKDTSELDTVTLRRNIGYVIQQIGLFPNMTIAENITVVPRMLGWDKKRCRERASELMSMVALDPVRYLSRYPKELSGGQQQRIGVIRALAADPPVLLMDEPFGAVDPINREVIQNEFLDMQRQLKKTVMLVSHDIDEALKLGDRIAVFRQGKIIQCASPDELLARPANEFVGTFVGQDRTLKRLLLVNAGDVTDMQPTITALRDTSLGDAFATMDDNDMRSITVVDHDGKPLGFVKRREARGNSGTCADMLHPFRVTGKAEDNLRVVLSKLYEHNTVWMPIVDEDGRYSGEISQDYIADYLSSGRTRRALNIAGS
;
A
#
# COMPACT_ATOMS: atom_id res chain seq x y z
N MET A 1 -0.38 -7.33 -15.89
CA MET A 1 1.07 -7.30 -16.18
C MET A 1 1.72 -8.65 -15.94
N ILE A 2 1.62 -9.23 -14.73
CA ILE A 2 2.13 -10.58 -14.42
C ILE A 2 0.93 -11.50 -14.23
N LYS A 3 0.89 -12.65 -14.92
CA LYS A 3 -0.15 -13.66 -14.73
C LYS A 3 0.47 -15.03 -14.55
N LEU A 4 0.09 -15.72 -13.48
CA LEU A 4 0.47 -17.09 -13.16
C LEU A 4 -0.77 -17.96 -13.33
N GLU A 5 -0.62 -19.07 -14.05
CA GLU A 5 -1.71 -20.00 -14.33
C GLU A 5 -1.31 -21.40 -13.89
N ASN A 6 -1.96 -21.90 -12.83
CA ASN A 6 -1.79 -23.26 -12.31
C ASN A 6 -0.33 -23.63 -12.02
N LEU A 7 0.44 -22.63 -11.56
CA LEU A 7 1.88 -22.72 -11.42
C LEU A 7 2.27 -23.71 -10.34
N THR A 8 3.10 -24.70 -10.68
CA THR A 8 3.54 -25.75 -9.75
C THR A 8 5.04 -25.94 -9.83
N LYS A 9 5.67 -26.12 -8.67
CA LYS A 9 7.07 -26.55 -8.54
C LYS A 9 7.21 -27.72 -7.61
N GLN A 10 7.62 -28.85 -8.17
CA GLN A 10 7.96 -30.05 -7.45
C GLN A 10 9.48 -30.19 -7.33
N PHE A 11 9.95 -30.49 -6.13
CA PHE A 11 11.33 -30.90 -5.85
C PHE A 11 11.35 -32.36 -5.40
N VAL A 12 12.48 -33.02 -5.64
CA VAL A 12 12.75 -34.37 -5.13
C VAL A 12 13.72 -34.23 -3.97
N GLN A 13 13.33 -34.71 -2.79
CA GLN A 13 14.17 -34.72 -1.59
C GLN A 13 15.24 -35.81 -1.69
N LYS A 14 16.25 -35.76 -0.81
CA LYS A 14 17.35 -36.75 -0.78
C LYS A 14 16.87 -38.20 -0.57
N ASN A 15 15.73 -38.39 0.08
CA ASN A 15 15.09 -39.70 0.29
C ASN A 15 14.21 -40.16 -0.89
N GLY A 16 14.21 -39.43 -2.02
CA GLY A 16 13.38 -39.71 -3.19
C GLY A 16 11.93 -39.21 -3.09
N GLN A 17 11.50 -38.68 -1.94
CA GLN A 17 10.16 -38.16 -1.76
C GLN A 17 9.97 -36.86 -2.56
N ARG A 18 8.85 -36.78 -3.29
CA ARG A 18 8.45 -35.58 -4.01
C ARG A 18 7.74 -34.61 -3.07
N PHE A 19 8.09 -33.33 -3.18
CA PHE A 19 7.49 -32.24 -2.41
C PHE A 19 7.13 -31.07 -3.33
N ASN A 20 5.88 -30.62 -3.27
CA ASN A 20 5.43 -29.44 -4.00
C ASN A 20 5.75 -28.20 -3.18
N ALA A 21 6.78 -27.46 -3.57
CA ALA A 21 7.12 -26.18 -2.96
C ALA A 21 6.16 -25.06 -3.37
N VAL A 22 5.58 -25.19 -4.56
CA VAL A 22 4.47 -24.37 -5.07
C VAL A 22 3.47 -25.34 -5.69
N ASP A 23 2.20 -25.22 -5.36
CA ASP A 23 1.17 -26.19 -5.70
C ASP A 23 -0.07 -25.49 -6.29
N ASN A 24 -0.21 -25.57 -7.61
CA ASN A 24 -1.34 -25.00 -8.37
C ASN A 24 -1.64 -23.52 -8.06
N VAL A 25 -0.62 -22.67 -8.11
CA VAL A 25 -0.76 -21.23 -7.82
C VAL A 25 -1.22 -20.46 -9.06
N SER A 26 -2.37 -19.80 -8.93
CA SER A 26 -2.88 -18.85 -9.92
C SER A 26 -2.97 -17.46 -9.31
N LEU A 27 -2.44 -16.46 -10.01
CA LEU A 27 -2.36 -15.07 -9.53
C LEU A 27 -2.29 -14.12 -10.72
N ASN A 28 -3.00 -13.01 -10.65
CA ASN A 28 -2.91 -11.92 -11.62
C ASN A 28 -2.49 -10.64 -10.90
N VAL A 29 -1.41 -10.02 -11.36
CA VAL A 29 -0.93 -8.71 -10.91
C VAL A 29 -1.10 -7.72 -12.07
N PRO A 30 -2.07 -6.79 -11.97
CA PRO A 30 -2.26 -5.69 -12.90
C PRO A 30 -1.00 -4.83 -13.07
N GLU A 31 -0.99 -4.02 -14.14
CA GLU A 31 0.11 -3.08 -14.37
C GLU A 31 0.12 -1.96 -13.33
N GLY A 32 1.31 -1.63 -12.83
CA GLY A 32 1.51 -0.57 -11.84
C GLY A 32 1.14 -0.96 -10.40
N GLU A 33 0.54 -2.12 -10.18
CA GLU A 33 0.23 -2.62 -8.84
C GLU A 33 1.46 -3.24 -8.16
N MET A 34 1.49 -3.11 -6.84
CA MET A 34 2.43 -3.78 -5.95
C MET A 34 1.75 -4.95 -5.24
N CYS A 35 2.17 -6.17 -5.58
CA CYS A 35 1.68 -7.40 -4.98
C CYS A 35 2.70 -7.97 -3.98
N VAL A 36 2.29 -8.11 -2.72
CA VAL A 36 3.12 -8.72 -1.68
C VAL A 36 2.75 -10.20 -1.52
N LEU A 37 3.73 -11.09 -1.72
CA LEU A 37 3.63 -12.49 -1.33
C LEU A 37 4.00 -12.58 0.16
N LEU A 38 3.02 -12.91 0.98
CA LEU A 38 3.13 -12.92 2.44
C LEU A 38 2.98 -14.34 2.98
N GLY A 39 3.74 -14.73 4.00
CA GLY A 39 3.52 -16.01 4.69
C GLY A 39 4.76 -16.53 5.42
N PRO A 40 4.66 -17.68 6.13
CA PRO A 40 5.79 -18.24 6.87
C PRO A 40 6.98 -18.63 6.00
N SER A 41 8.16 -18.81 6.61
CA SER A 41 9.33 -19.35 5.91
C SER A 41 9.03 -20.72 5.29
N GLY A 42 9.54 -20.96 4.08
CA GLY A 42 9.37 -22.24 3.37
C GLY A 42 8.01 -22.47 2.70
N CYS A 43 7.08 -21.50 2.71
CA CYS A 43 5.75 -21.69 2.10
C CYS A 43 5.67 -21.50 0.58
N GLY A 44 6.79 -21.26 -0.11
CA GLY A 44 6.86 -21.21 -1.58
C GLY A 44 7.09 -19.83 -2.23
N LYS A 45 7.04 -18.73 -1.45
CA LYS A 45 7.13 -17.34 -1.98
C LYS A 45 8.37 -17.07 -2.86
N THR A 46 9.56 -17.30 -2.31
CA THR A 46 10.83 -17.14 -3.03
C THR A 46 10.93 -18.09 -4.24
N THR A 47 10.38 -19.31 -4.13
CA THR A 47 10.33 -20.25 -5.25
C THR A 47 9.48 -19.70 -6.38
N THR A 48 8.33 -19.08 -6.07
CA THR A 48 7.47 -18.39 -7.04
C THR A 48 8.23 -17.27 -7.77
N LEU A 49 8.94 -16.38 -7.04
CA LEU A 49 9.75 -15.33 -7.68
C LEU A 49 10.84 -15.90 -8.59
N LYS A 50 11.55 -16.93 -8.13
CA LYS A 50 12.61 -17.59 -8.91
C LYS A 50 12.06 -18.24 -10.18
N MET A 51 10.82 -18.73 -10.17
CA MET A 51 10.16 -19.24 -11.37
C MET A 51 9.82 -18.13 -12.36
N ILE A 52 9.30 -17.01 -11.89
CA ILE A 52 8.95 -15.86 -12.76
C ILE A 52 10.20 -15.29 -13.45
N ASN A 53 11.32 -15.20 -12.72
CA ASN A 53 12.60 -14.78 -13.30
C ASN A 53 13.31 -15.90 -14.10
N ARG A 54 12.69 -17.09 -14.22
CA ARG A 54 13.26 -18.32 -14.79
C ARG A 54 14.67 -18.65 -14.27
N LEU A 55 14.94 -18.39 -12.99
CA LEU A 55 16.11 -18.94 -12.29
C LEU A 55 15.92 -20.43 -12.00
N ILE A 56 14.67 -20.86 -11.83
CA ILE A 56 14.25 -22.25 -11.72
C ILE A 56 13.07 -22.44 -12.66
N ALA A 57 13.07 -23.49 -13.49
CA ALA A 57 11.92 -23.79 -14.34
C ALA A 57 10.74 -24.32 -13.52
N PRO A 58 9.49 -23.93 -13.83
CA PRO A 58 8.32 -24.57 -13.23
C PRO A 58 8.25 -26.06 -13.59
N SER A 59 7.58 -26.85 -12.76
CA SER A 59 7.26 -28.25 -13.08
C SER A 59 6.04 -28.34 -13.99
N SER A 60 5.08 -27.43 -13.82
CA SER A 60 3.92 -27.24 -14.69
C SER A 60 3.32 -25.85 -14.49
N GLY A 61 2.37 -25.47 -15.35
CA GLY A 61 1.73 -24.16 -15.37
C GLY A 61 2.47 -23.14 -16.23
N THR A 62 1.84 -21.98 -16.41
CA THR A 62 2.28 -20.94 -17.34
C THR A 62 2.54 -19.63 -16.61
N ILE A 63 3.54 -18.87 -17.06
CA ILE A 63 3.88 -17.55 -16.53
C ILE A 63 3.87 -16.57 -17.70
N LEU A 64 2.96 -15.61 -17.64
CA LEU A 64 2.83 -14.55 -18.63
C LEU A 64 3.35 -13.23 -18.06
N ILE A 65 4.21 -12.55 -18.80
CA ILE A 65 4.62 -11.16 -18.51
C ILE A 65 4.25 -10.30 -19.71
N ASN A 66 3.48 -9.24 -19.46
CA ASN A 66 2.91 -8.39 -20.50
C ASN A 66 2.15 -9.21 -21.59
N GLY A 67 1.40 -10.22 -21.13
CA GLY A 67 0.63 -11.12 -22.00
C GLY A 67 1.45 -12.16 -22.78
N LYS A 68 2.79 -12.18 -22.66
CA LYS A 68 3.66 -13.12 -23.37
C LYS A 68 4.13 -14.24 -22.45
N ASP A 69 4.09 -15.48 -22.93
CA ASP A 69 4.62 -16.62 -22.17
C ASP A 69 6.14 -16.50 -22.04
N THR A 70 6.60 -16.52 -20.79
CA THR A 70 8.03 -16.47 -20.47
C THR A 70 8.79 -17.71 -20.94
N SER A 71 8.11 -18.83 -21.19
CA SER A 71 8.70 -20.09 -21.69
C SER A 71 9.26 -19.94 -23.11
N GLU A 72 8.61 -19.11 -23.93
CA GLU A 72 8.96 -18.85 -25.34
C GLU A 72 10.11 -17.83 -25.49
N LEU A 73 10.44 -17.11 -24.43
CA LEU A 73 11.47 -16.08 -24.43
C LEU A 73 12.86 -16.67 -24.13
N ASP A 74 13.90 -16.08 -24.72
CA ASP A 74 15.26 -16.31 -24.27
C ASP A 74 15.44 -15.82 -22.82
N THR A 75 16.12 -16.63 -22.00
CA THR A 75 16.29 -16.36 -20.56
C THR A 75 17.09 -15.09 -20.29
N VAL A 76 18.07 -14.75 -21.13
CA VAL A 76 18.88 -13.54 -20.96
C VAL A 76 18.03 -12.32 -21.26
N THR A 77 17.27 -12.36 -22.34
CA THR A 77 16.35 -11.30 -22.74
C THR A 77 15.24 -11.09 -21.70
N LEU A 78 14.66 -12.17 -21.17
CA LEU A 78 13.68 -12.09 -20.09
C LEU A 78 14.24 -11.38 -18.86
N ARG A 79 15.40 -11.82 -18.38
CA ARG A 79 16.02 -11.29 -17.15
C ARG A 79 16.47 -9.83 -17.30
N ARG A 80 16.84 -9.40 -18.50
CA ARG A 80 17.17 -7.98 -18.77
C ARG A 80 15.95 -7.07 -18.71
N ASN A 81 14.75 -7.62 -18.93
CA ASN A 81 13.47 -6.90 -18.83
C ASN A 81 12.80 -7.02 -17.45
N ILE A 82 13.46 -7.66 -16.48
CA ILE A 82 12.95 -7.82 -15.11
C ILE A 82 13.99 -7.26 -14.15
N GLY A 83 13.60 -6.29 -13.32
CA GLY A 83 14.39 -5.88 -12.18
C GLY A 83 14.32 -6.98 -11.11
N TYR A 84 15.46 -7.46 -10.62
CA TYR A 84 15.50 -8.49 -9.57
C TYR A 84 16.32 -8.02 -8.37
N VAL A 85 15.66 -7.79 -7.25
CA VAL A 85 16.27 -7.48 -5.95
C VAL A 85 16.34 -8.76 -5.15
N ILE A 86 17.55 -9.19 -4.82
CA ILE A 86 17.79 -10.43 -4.06
C ILE A 86 17.81 -10.13 -2.56
N GLN A 87 17.62 -11.18 -1.75
CA GLN A 87 17.61 -11.07 -0.28
C GLN A 87 18.92 -10.51 0.30
N GLN A 88 20.04 -10.80 -0.35
CA GLN A 88 21.32 -10.15 -0.05
C GLN A 88 21.46 -8.88 -0.89
N ILE A 89 22.19 -7.87 -0.40
CA ILE A 89 22.38 -6.60 -1.12
C ILE A 89 22.88 -6.82 -2.58
N GLY A 90 23.70 -7.85 -2.78
CA GLY A 90 24.02 -8.38 -4.10
C GLY A 90 24.88 -7.45 -4.96
N LEU A 91 25.55 -6.45 -4.37
CA LEU A 91 26.46 -5.53 -5.06
C LEU A 91 27.81 -6.20 -5.35
N PHE A 92 28.41 -5.83 -6.48
CA PHE A 92 29.76 -6.24 -6.86
C PHE A 92 30.78 -5.42 -6.04
N PRO A 93 31.57 -6.05 -5.15
CA PRO A 93 32.44 -5.35 -4.20
C PRO A 93 33.64 -4.68 -4.88
N ASN A 94 34.02 -5.15 -6.07
CA ASN A 94 35.11 -4.66 -6.90
C ASN A 94 34.67 -3.61 -7.93
N MET A 95 33.41 -3.16 -7.87
CA MET A 95 32.87 -2.11 -8.73
C MET A 95 32.45 -0.91 -7.89
N THR A 96 32.57 0.28 -8.45
CA THR A 96 32.01 1.49 -7.86
C THR A 96 30.48 1.44 -7.82
N ILE A 97 29.84 2.33 -7.06
CA ILE A 97 28.38 2.44 -7.02
C ILE A 97 27.80 2.76 -8.41
N ALA A 98 28.43 3.68 -9.15
CA ALA A 98 28.03 3.99 -10.53
C ALA A 98 28.09 2.76 -11.44
N GLU A 99 29.15 1.96 -11.33
CA GLU A 99 29.30 0.72 -12.10
C GLU A 99 28.26 -0.32 -11.69
N ASN A 100 28.02 -0.50 -10.39
CA ASN A 100 27.00 -1.38 -9.86
C ASN A 100 25.62 -1.05 -10.41
N ILE A 101 25.20 0.22 -10.36
CA ILE A 101 23.90 0.66 -10.88
C ILE A 101 23.81 0.42 -12.39
N THR A 102 24.89 0.68 -13.12
CA THR A 102 24.86 0.71 -14.60
C THR A 102 25.22 -0.61 -15.28
N VAL A 103 25.37 -1.72 -14.54
CA VAL A 103 25.70 -3.05 -15.11
C VAL A 103 24.74 -3.45 -16.23
N VAL A 104 23.43 -3.45 -15.97
CA VAL A 104 22.43 -3.87 -16.96
C VAL A 104 22.30 -2.84 -18.11
N PRO A 105 22.19 -1.52 -17.86
CA PRO A 105 22.23 -0.51 -18.93
C PRO A 105 23.41 -0.67 -19.90
N ARG A 106 24.62 -0.92 -19.38
CA ARG A 106 25.81 -1.17 -20.23
C ARG A 106 25.68 -2.43 -21.07
N MET A 107 25.13 -3.51 -20.51
CA MET A 107 24.85 -4.75 -21.26
C MET A 107 23.79 -4.58 -22.35
N LEU A 108 22.90 -3.59 -22.20
CA LEU A 108 21.92 -3.18 -23.21
C LEU A 108 22.50 -2.17 -24.22
N GLY A 109 23.79 -1.85 -24.15
CA GLY A 109 24.47 -0.97 -25.08
C GLY A 109 24.23 0.52 -24.85
N TRP A 110 23.77 0.93 -23.67
CA TRP A 110 23.61 2.35 -23.35
C TRP A 110 24.99 3.03 -23.30
N ASP A 111 25.06 4.27 -23.80
CA ASP A 111 26.29 5.05 -23.76
C ASP A 111 26.63 5.51 -22.33
N LYS A 112 27.89 5.93 -22.14
CA LYS A 112 28.40 6.33 -20.82
C LYS A 112 27.67 7.52 -20.23
N LYS A 113 27.23 8.49 -21.06
CA LYS A 113 26.55 9.70 -20.59
C LYS A 113 25.16 9.33 -20.07
N ARG A 114 24.38 8.59 -20.87
CA ARG A 114 23.06 8.09 -20.47
C ARG A 114 23.12 7.22 -19.20
N CYS A 115 24.12 6.34 -19.09
CA CYS A 115 24.32 5.54 -17.88
C CYS A 115 24.56 6.41 -16.63
N ARG A 116 25.40 7.44 -16.76
CA ARG A 116 25.73 8.34 -15.63
C ARG A 116 24.54 9.19 -15.22
N GLU A 117 23.79 9.73 -16.18
CA GLU A 117 22.57 10.50 -15.92
C GLU A 117 21.53 9.64 -15.21
N ARG A 118 21.27 8.43 -15.70
CA ARG A 118 20.34 7.49 -15.06
C ARG A 118 20.76 7.09 -13.66
N ALA A 119 22.06 6.82 -13.45
CA ALA A 119 22.55 6.49 -12.11
C ALA A 119 22.38 7.66 -11.14
N SER A 120 22.64 8.89 -11.60
CA SER A 120 22.46 10.10 -10.78
C SER A 120 20.99 10.35 -10.44
N GLU A 121 20.09 10.21 -11.42
CA GLU A 121 18.64 10.33 -11.23
C GLU A 121 18.13 9.38 -10.15
N LEU A 122 18.48 8.09 -10.28
CA LEU A 122 18.03 7.05 -9.35
C LEU A 122 18.59 7.22 -7.95
N MET A 123 19.84 7.68 -7.82
CA MET A 123 20.44 7.97 -6.51
C MET A 123 19.71 9.11 -5.79
N SER A 124 19.33 10.16 -6.52
CA SER A 124 18.53 11.26 -5.96
C SER A 124 17.15 10.79 -5.48
N MET A 125 16.50 9.84 -6.18
CA MET A 125 15.20 9.28 -5.76
C MET A 125 15.26 8.50 -4.44
N VAL A 126 16.44 8.00 -4.04
CA VAL A 126 16.64 7.31 -2.74
C VAL A 126 17.40 8.17 -1.73
N ALA A 127 17.32 9.50 -1.88
CA ALA A 127 17.95 10.46 -0.99
C ALA A 127 19.47 10.23 -0.78
N LEU A 128 20.17 9.76 -1.81
CA LEU A 128 21.63 9.60 -1.80
C LEU A 128 22.27 10.58 -2.77
N ASP A 129 23.17 11.42 -2.26
CA ASP A 129 23.90 12.41 -3.07
C ASP A 129 24.78 11.72 -4.14
N PRO A 130 24.45 11.86 -5.44
CA PRO A 130 25.23 11.22 -6.50
C PRO A 130 26.68 11.66 -6.54
N VAL A 131 26.96 12.94 -6.23
CA VAL A 131 28.32 13.51 -6.28
C VAL A 131 29.22 12.85 -5.25
N ARG A 132 28.68 12.58 -4.07
CA ARG A 132 29.42 12.00 -2.94
C ARG A 132 29.63 10.49 -3.06
N TYR A 133 28.68 9.77 -3.65
CA TYR A 133 28.59 8.31 -3.52
C TYR A 133 28.89 7.53 -4.81
N LEU A 134 28.69 8.10 -6.00
CA LEU A 134 28.83 7.34 -7.27
C LEU A 134 30.21 6.72 -7.47
N SER A 135 31.27 7.39 -7.02
CA SER A 135 32.67 6.93 -7.14
C SER A 135 33.12 5.99 -6.01
N ARG A 136 32.30 5.80 -4.97
CA ARG A 136 32.63 4.92 -3.84
C ARG A 136 32.41 3.45 -4.20
N TYR A 137 32.97 2.57 -3.39
CA TYR A 137 32.77 1.14 -3.42
C TYR A 137 31.77 0.71 -2.33
N PRO A 138 31.04 -0.42 -2.50
CA PRO A 138 30.04 -0.89 -1.53
C PRO A 138 30.52 -0.94 -0.08
N LYS A 139 31.78 -1.34 0.16
CA LYS A 139 32.40 -1.41 1.50
C LYS A 139 32.48 -0.06 2.23
N GLU A 140 32.35 1.05 1.52
CA GLU A 140 32.41 2.41 2.06
C GLU A 140 31.01 2.97 2.41
N LEU A 141 29.96 2.15 2.27
CA LEU A 141 28.57 2.48 2.52
C LEU A 141 28.03 1.67 3.70
N SER A 142 27.08 2.24 4.45
CA SER A 142 26.33 1.49 5.47
C SER A 142 25.42 0.45 4.83
N GLY A 143 24.98 -0.56 5.60
CA GLY A 143 24.09 -1.61 5.11
C GLY A 143 22.81 -1.07 4.45
N GLY A 144 22.14 -0.10 5.09
CA GLY A 144 20.95 0.54 4.52
C GLY A 144 21.24 1.36 3.25
N GLN A 145 22.40 2.00 3.14
CA GLN A 145 22.82 2.66 1.89
C GLN A 145 23.05 1.63 0.78
N GLN A 146 23.75 0.54 1.06
CA GLN A 146 23.96 -0.52 0.10
C GLN A 146 22.63 -1.15 -0.35
N GLN A 147 21.67 -1.36 0.55
CA GLN A 147 20.35 -1.90 0.22
C GLN A 147 19.61 -0.99 -0.78
N ARG A 148 19.64 0.33 -0.56
CA ARG A 148 19.09 1.32 -1.49
C ARG A 148 19.72 1.22 -2.87
N ILE A 149 21.06 1.10 -2.94
CA ILE A 149 21.76 0.86 -4.22
C ILE A 149 21.30 -0.44 -4.87
N GLY A 150 21.11 -1.51 -4.10
CA GLY A 150 20.60 -2.80 -4.59
C GLY A 150 19.23 -2.68 -5.26
N VAL A 151 18.32 -1.91 -4.65
CA VAL A 151 16.98 -1.63 -5.20
C VAL A 151 17.07 -0.82 -6.49
N ILE A 152 17.76 0.33 -6.50
CA ILE A 152 17.81 1.18 -7.70
C ILE A 152 18.59 0.53 -8.85
N ARG A 153 19.57 -0.33 -8.57
CA ARG A 153 20.26 -1.10 -9.60
C ARG A 153 19.27 -1.96 -10.39
N ALA A 154 18.31 -2.59 -9.73
CA ALA A 154 17.27 -3.37 -10.40
C ALA A 154 16.36 -2.52 -11.29
N LEU A 155 16.28 -1.21 -11.04
CA LEU A 155 15.49 -0.24 -11.82
C LEU A 155 16.30 0.51 -12.89
N ALA A 156 17.62 0.32 -12.93
CA ALA A 156 18.53 1.09 -13.78
C ALA A 156 18.21 0.94 -15.27
N ALA A 157 17.83 -0.25 -15.70
CA ALA A 157 17.42 -0.54 -17.09
C ALA A 157 15.97 -0.18 -17.40
N ASP A 158 15.26 0.46 -16.46
CA ASP A 158 13.85 0.83 -16.54
C ASP A 158 12.88 -0.34 -16.84
N PRO A 159 13.02 -1.50 -16.17
CA PRO A 159 12.16 -2.65 -16.45
C PRO A 159 10.69 -2.37 -16.07
N PRO A 160 9.70 -2.94 -16.78
CA PRO A 160 8.29 -2.81 -16.43
C PRO A 160 7.90 -3.59 -15.16
N VAL A 161 8.69 -4.61 -14.81
CA VAL A 161 8.46 -5.49 -13.66
C VAL A 161 9.66 -5.47 -12.73
N LEU A 162 9.39 -5.33 -11.44
CA LEU A 162 10.35 -5.46 -10.35
C LEU A 162 9.96 -6.63 -9.45
N LEU A 163 10.87 -7.56 -9.24
CA LEU A 163 10.73 -8.67 -8.31
C LEU A 163 11.68 -8.47 -7.14
N MET A 164 11.17 -8.58 -5.91
CA MET A 164 11.95 -8.31 -4.71
C MET A 164 11.79 -9.45 -3.70
N ASP A 165 12.90 -10.09 -3.35
CA ASP A 165 12.92 -11.23 -2.42
C ASP A 165 13.43 -10.77 -1.05
N GLU A 166 12.53 -10.45 -0.11
CA GLU A 166 12.83 -9.90 1.23
C GLU A 166 13.81 -8.71 1.22
N PRO A 167 13.54 -7.66 0.41
CA PRO A 167 14.48 -6.57 0.18
C PRO A 167 14.75 -5.68 1.41
N PHE A 168 14.02 -5.85 2.52
CA PHE A 168 14.16 -5.01 3.70
C PHE A 168 14.42 -5.82 4.99
N GLY A 169 14.52 -7.14 4.89
CA GLY A 169 14.60 -8.04 6.06
C GLY A 169 15.88 -7.89 6.88
N ALA A 170 16.98 -7.47 6.27
CA ALA A 170 18.29 -7.31 6.92
C ALA A 170 18.54 -5.91 7.50
N VAL A 171 17.57 -5.00 7.42
CA VAL A 171 17.69 -3.61 7.89
C VAL A 171 17.06 -3.47 9.28
N ASP A 172 17.69 -2.65 10.13
CA ASP A 172 17.17 -2.30 11.45
C ASP A 172 15.80 -1.60 11.35
N PRO A 173 14.92 -1.72 12.36
CA PRO A 173 13.54 -1.25 12.25
C PRO A 173 13.38 0.24 11.89
N ILE A 174 14.24 1.10 12.45
CA ILE A 174 14.17 2.56 12.20
C ILE A 174 14.52 2.86 10.75
N ASN A 175 15.65 2.36 10.24
CA ASN A 175 16.01 2.58 8.84
C ASN A 175 15.10 1.83 7.86
N ARG A 176 14.49 0.72 8.28
CA ARG A 176 13.52 -0.03 7.45
C ARG A 176 12.34 0.84 7.06
N GLU A 177 11.76 1.55 8.03
CA GLU A 177 10.59 2.39 7.77
C GLU A 177 10.89 3.51 6.76
N VAL A 178 12.06 4.16 6.91
CA VAL A 178 12.54 5.22 6.02
C VAL A 178 12.73 4.68 4.60
N ILE A 179 13.42 3.55 4.45
CA ILE A 179 13.67 2.95 3.13
C ILE A 179 12.37 2.51 2.46
N GLN A 180 11.41 1.98 3.22
CA GLN A 180 10.09 1.62 2.69
C GLN A 180 9.33 2.85 2.18
N ASN A 181 9.38 3.98 2.89
CA ASN A 181 8.73 5.24 2.46
C ASN A 181 9.38 5.77 1.17
N GLU A 182 10.71 5.83 1.13
CA GLU A 182 11.46 6.23 -0.07
C GLU A 182 11.12 5.33 -1.28
N PHE A 183 11.00 4.02 -1.04
CA PHE A 183 10.59 3.07 -2.07
C PHE A 183 9.15 3.29 -2.55
N LEU A 184 8.21 3.57 -1.64
CA LEU A 184 6.82 3.90 -2.00
C LEU A 184 6.75 5.14 -2.88
N ASP A 185 7.46 6.19 -2.51
CA ASP A 185 7.49 7.44 -3.29
C ASP A 185 8.08 7.21 -4.68
N MET A 186 9.17 6.44 -4.77
CA MET A 186 9.75 6.03 -6.04
C MET A 186 8.79 5.16 -6.88
N GLN A 187 8.13 4.18 -6.26
CA GLN A 187 7.19 3.31 -6.97
C GLN A 187 6.01 4.09 -7.53
N ARG A 188 5.48 5.07 -6.78
CA ARG A 188 4.42 5.98 -7.23
C ARG A 188 4.84 6.83 -8.42
N GLN A 189 6.09 7.30 -8.43
CA GLN A 189 6.65 8.08 -9.54
C GLN A 189 6.88 7.22 -10.80
N LEU A 190 7.45 6.03 -10.64
CA LEU A 190 7.84 5.18 -11.77
C LEU A 190 6.71 4.27 -12.28
N LYS A 191 5.66 4.05 -11.47
CA LYS A 191 4.49 3.20 -11.75
C LYS A 191 4.86 1.80 -12.27
N LYS A 192 5.96 1.24 -11.76
CA LYS A 192 6.39 -0.13 -12.11
C LYS A 192 5.51 -1.16 -11.42
N THR A 193 5.33 -2.30 -12.07
CA THR A 193 4.65 -3.43 -11.44
C THR A 193 5.61 -4.15 -10.52
N VAL A 194 5.25 -4.29 -9.24
CA VAL A 194 6.14 -4.85 -8.22
C VAL A 194 5.56 -6.15 -7.68
N MET A 195 6.40 -7.17 -7.53
CA MET A 195 6.07 -8.33 -6.72
C MET A 195 7.13 -8.55 -5.64
N LEU A 196 6.72 -8.43 -4.39
CA LEU A 196 7.60 -8.40 -3.23
C LEU A 196 7.33 -9.59 -2.30
N VAL A 197 8.37 -10.27 -1.84
CA VAL A 197 8.26 -11.31 -0.82
C VAL A 197 8.51 -10.70 0.54
N SER A 198 7.60 -10.99 1.47
CA SER A 198 7.82 -10.67 2.88
C SER A 198 7.28 -11.78 3.78
N HIS A 199 7.80 -11.81 5.00
CA HIS A 199 7.21 -12.52 6.13
C HIS A 199 6.63 -11.56 7.18
N ASP A 200 6.78 -10.24 6.97
CA ASP A 200 6.31 -9.19 7.85
C ASP A 200 4.96 -8.66 7.37
N ILE A 201 3.97 -8.70 8.25
CA ILE A 201 2.59 -8.28 7.94
C ILE A 201 2.51 -6.77 7.83
N ASP A 202 3.21 -6.03 8.69
CA ASP A 202 3.14 -4.57 8.70
C ASP A 202 3.77 -4.01 7.42
N GLU A 203 4.83 -4.65 6.94
CA GLU A 203 5.38 -4.38 5.61
C GLU A 203 4.38 -4.67 4.49
N ALA A 204 3.69 -5.81 4.53
CA ALA A 204 2.71 -6.16 3.51
C ALA A 204 1.52 -5.19 3.48
N LEU A 205 1.04 -4.76 4.65
CA LEU A 205 -0.06 -3.80 4.79
C LEU A 205 0.33 -2.39 4.34
N LYS A 206 1.59 -2.00 4.59
CA LYS A 206 2.11 -0.68 4.21
C LYS A 206 2.43 -0.57 2.73
N LEU A 207 3.01 -1.62 2.14
CA LEU A 207 3.52 -1.59 0.77
C LEU A 207 2.53 -2.14 -0.26
N GLY A 208 1.73 -3.16 0.08
CA GLY A 208 0.94 -3.87 -0.91
C GLY A 208 -0.33 -3.13 -1.31
N ASP A 209 -0.55 -2.97 -2.62
CA ASP A 209 -1.91 -2.78 -3.14
C ASP A 209 -2.73 -4.08 -3.00
N ARG A 210 -2.01 -5.21 -3.07
CA ARG A 210 -2.55 -6.57 -3.02
C ARG A 210 -1.62 -7.45 -2.19
N ILE A 211 -2.19 -8.30 -1.35
CA ILE A 211 -1.46 -9.26 -0.52
C ILE A 211 -1.93 -10.66 -0.88
N ALA A 212 -1.02 -11.52 -1.33
CA ALA A 212 -1.24 -12.95 -1.53
C ALA A 212 -0.65 -13.72 -0.34
N VAL A 213 -1.51 -14.26 0.52
CA VAL A 213 -1.11 -15.05 1.69
C VAL A 213 -0.82 -16.49 1.27
N PHE A 214 0.42 -16.93 1.46
CA PHE A 214 0.92 -18.26 1.15
C PHE A 214 0.95 -19.17 2.37
N ARG A 215 0.51 -20.42 2.18
CA ARG A 215 0.70 -21.52 3.13
C ARG A 215 0.92 -22.81 2.37
N GLN A 216 1.98 -23.54 2.72
CA GLN A 216 2.29 -24.87 2.17
C GLN A 216 2.22 -24.93 0.62
N GLY A 217 2.83 -23.94 -0.05
CA GLY A 217 2.90 -23.89 -1.51
C GLY A 217 1.65 -23.34 -2.20
N LYS A 218 0.59 -23.00 -1.46
CA LYS A 218 -0.68 -22.49 -2.00
C LYS A 218 -0.94 -21.05 -1.60
N ILE A 219 -1.68 -20.32 -2.44
CA ILE A 219 -2.30 -19.05 -2.04
C ILE A 219 -3.60 -19.39 -1.31
N ILE A 220 -3.72 -18.94 -0.06
CA ILE A 220 -4.90 -19.14 0.79
C ILE A 220 -5.89 -18.00 0.61
N GLN A 221 -5.39 -16.78 0.43
CA GLN A 221 -6.19 -15.58 0.16
C GLN A 221 -5.34 -14.59 -0.63
N CYS A 222 -5.96 -13.90 -1.59
CA CYS A 222 -5.35 -12.78 -2.29
C CYS A 222 -6.32 -11.60 -2.28
N ALA A 223 -6.00 -10.56 -1.54
CA ALA A 223 -6.94 -9.45 -1.29
C ALA A 223 -6.19 -8.12 -1.10
N SER A 224 -6.90 -7.00 -1.06
CA SER A 224 -6.32 -5.73 -0.62
C SER A 224 -5.96 -5.79 0.87
N PRO A 225 -5.06 -4.93 1.38
CA PRO A 225 -4.75 -4.87 2.81
C PRO A 225 -5.99 -4.73 3.71
N ASP A 226 -6.91 -3.83 3.35
CA ASP A 226 -8.13 -3.59 4.13
C ASP A 226 -9.08 -4.81 4.09
N GLU A 227 -9.25 -5.43 2.93
CA GLU A 227 -10.06 -6.65 2.80
C GLU A 227 -9.45 -7.83 3.56
N LEU A 228 -8.13 -7.98 3.54
CA LEU A 228 -7.44 -9.02 4.28
C LEU A 228 -7.69 -8.92 5.79
N LEU A 229 -7.69 -7.70 6.33
CA LEU A 229 -7.96 -7.45 7.76
C LEU A 229 -9.45 -7.55 8.11
N ALA A 230 -10.33 -7.05 7.24
CA ALA A 230 -11.77 -7.05 7.46
C ALA A 230 -12.40 -8.44 7.31
N ARG A 231 -11.92 -9.23 6.34
CA ARG A 231 -12.51 -10.50 5.91
C ARG A 231 -11.43 -11.55 5.65
N PRO A 232 -10.74 -12.05 6.69
CA PRO A 232 -9.83 -13.17 6.51
C PRO A 232 -10.60 -14.41 6.03
N ALA A 233 -10.06 -15.13 5.05
CA ALA A 233 -10.72 -16.26 4.41
C ALA A 233 -10.90 -17.48 5.33
N ASN A 234 -10.06 -17.60 6.36
CA ASN A 234 -10.16 -18.65 7.37
C ASN A 234 -9.42 -18.26 8.65
N GLU A 235 -9.53 -19.11 9.67
CA GLU A 235 -8.87 -18.93 10.97
C GLU A 235 -7.37 -18.73 10.84
N PHE A 236 -6.69 -19.47 9.97
CA PHE A 236 -5.25 -19.29 9.77
C PHE A 236 -4.91 -17.88 9.30
N VAL A 237 -5.63 -17.33 8.31
CA VAL A 237 -5.38 -15.95 7.87
C VAL A 237 -5.70 -14.97 9.01
N GLY A 238 -6.80 -15.18 9.74
CA GLY A 238 -7.19 -14.34 10.87
C GLY A 238 -6.14 -14.30 11.99
N THR A 239 -5.59 -15.46 12.39
CA THR A 239 -4.50 -15.54 13.36
C THR A 239 -3.21 -14.96 12.79
N PHE A 240 -2.93 -15.19 11.51
CA PHE A 240 -1.72 -14.75 10.86
C PHE A 240 -1.65 -13.22 10.79
N VAL A 241 -2.72 -12.51 10.45
CA VAL A 241 -2.72 -11.03 10.39
C VAL A 241 -2.65 -10.35 11.76
N GLY A 242 -3.00 -11.07 12.83
CA GLY A 242 -2.92 -10.60 14.22
C GLY A 242 -4.26 -10.25 14.86
N GLN A 243 -4.28 -10.26 16.19
CA GLN A 243 -5.46 -9.97 17.02
C GLN A 243 -5.83 -8.47 17.01
N ASP A 244 -4.86 -7.60 16.69
CA ASP A 244 -5.00 -6.15 16.60
C ASP A 244 -5.40 -5.68 15.19
N ARG A 245 -5.84 -6.59 14.31
CA ARG A 245 -6.29 -6.30 12.93
C ARG A 245 -7.24 -5.10 12.84
N THR A 246 -8.17 -4.97 13.78
CA THR A 246 -9.16 -3.89 13.81
C THR A 246 -8.48 -2.53 14.00
N LEU A 247 -7.44 -2.46 14.83
CA LEU A 247 -6.64 -1.24 15.03
C LEU A 247 -5.76 -0.96 13.82
N LYS A 248 -5.17 -1.99 13.19
CA LYS A 248 -4.38 -1.82 11.96
C LYS A 248 -5.21 -1.25 10.81
N ARG A 249 -6.52 -1.53 10.75
CA ARG A 249 -7.43 -0.92 9.77
C ARG A 249 -7.56 0.60 9.91
N LEU A 250 -7.36 1.17 11.11
CA LEU A 250 -7.37 2.61 11.32
C LEU A 250 -6.30 3.36 10.51
N LEU A 251 -5.23 2.66 10.10
CA LEU A 251 -4.16 3.20 9.27
C LEU A 251 -4.46 3.16 7.77
N LEU A 252 -5.40 2.32 7.35
CA LEU A 252 -5.68 2.03 5.94
C LEU A 252 -6.93 2.74 5.42
N VAL A 253 -7.87 3.03 6.31
CA VAL A 253 -9.14 3.66 6.00
C VAL A 253 -9.00 5.16 6.20
N ASN A 254 -9.38 5.91 5.18
CA ASN A 254 -9.39 7.37 5.22
C ASN A 254 -10.74 7.87 5.74
N ALA A 255 -10.75 9.08 6.30
CA ALA A 255 -11.95 9.74 6.77
C ALA A 255 -13.01 9.85 5.66
N GLY A 256 -12.58 10.20 4.44
CA GLY A 256 -13.43 10.26 3.26
C GLY A 256 -14.19 8.97 2.97
N ASP A 257 -13.54 7.80 3.14
CA ASP A 257 -14.17 6.50 2.89
C ASP A 257 -15.35 6.23 3.86
N VAL A 258 -15.34 6.86 5.04
CA VAL A 258 -16.42 6.77 6.03
C VAL A 258 -17.50 7.82 5.74
N THR A 259 -17.11 9.06 5.43
CA THR A 259 -18.05 10.15 5.22
C THR A 259 -18.83 10.05 3.91
N ASP A 260 -18.26 9.43 2.87
CA ASP A 260 -18.96 9.13 1.62
C ASP A 260 -20.20 8.23 1.81
N MET A 261 -20.30 7.57 2.97
CA MET A 261 -21.43 6.73 3.33
C MET A 261 -22.55 7.48 4.07
N GLN A 262 -22.38 8.78 4.31
CA GLN A 262 -23.29 9.60 5.11
C GLN A 262 -23.98 10.66 4.24
N PRO A 263 -25.26 10.97 4.51
CA PRO A 263 -25.89 12.14 3.90
C PRO A 263 -25.26 13.43 4.47
N THR A 264 -24.87 14.34 3.59
CA THR A 264 -24.33 15.66 3.95
C THR A 264 -25.48 16.65 4.13
N ILE A 265 -26.08 16.65 5.33
CA ILE A 265 -27.15 17.59 5.70
C ILE A 265 -26.55 18.77 6.44
N THR A 266 -26.67 19.97 5.88
CA THR A 266 -26.12 21.21 6.42
C THR A 266 -27.14 22.34 6.41
N ALA A 267 -26.85 23.39 7.18
CA ALA A 267 -27.60 24.65 7.18
C ALA A 267 -26.68 25.82 6.88
N LEU A 268 -27.21 26.89 6.28
CA LEU A 268 -26.51 28.17 6.18
C LEU A 268 -26.68 28.99 7.47
N ARG A 269 -25.81 29.99 7.67
CA ARG A 269 -25.85 30.87 8.86
C ARG A 269 -27.19 31.57 9.07
N ASP A 270 -27.84 31.95 7.99
CA ASP A 270 -29.11 32.68 7.93
C ASP A 270 -30.34 31.77 7.97
N THR A 271 -30.15 30.43 7.95
CA THR A 271 -31.23 29.46 8.15
C THR A 271 -31.93 29.72 9.47
N SER A 272 -33.26 29.73 9.47
CA SER A 272 -34.02 29.94 10.70
C SER A 272 -33.85 28.76 11.66
N LEU A 273 -33.88 29.03 12.98
CA LEU A 273 -33.82 27.95 13.98
C LEU A 273 -35.00 26.98 13.86
N GLY A 274 -36.16 27.44 13.37
CA GLY A 274 -37.32 26.60 13.08
C GLY A 274 -37.06 25.59 11.96
N ASP A 275 -36.50 26.05 10.84
CA ASP A 275 -36.17 25.19 9.69
C ASP A 275 -35.03 24.22 10.03
N ALA A 276 -34.01 24.70 10.76
CA ALA A 276 -32.92 23.86 11.26
C ALA A 276 -33.44 22.79 12.23
N PHE A 277 -34.38 23.13 13.11
CA PHE A 277 -35.04 22.17 14.00
C PHE A 277 -35.84 21.13 13.21
N ALA A 278 -36.68 21.54 12.26
CA ALA A 278 -37.46 20.63 11.42
C ALA A 278 -36.55 19.66 10.66
N THR A 279 -35.48 20.18 10.04
CA THR A 279 -34.48 19.35 9.34
C THR A 279 -33.86 18.31 10.28
N MET A 280 -33.49 18.70 11.50
CA MET A 280 -32.95 17.77 12.49
C MET A 280 -34.00 16.77 13.00
N ASP A 281 -35.27 17.15 13.08
CA ASP A 281 -36.38 16.27 13.52
C ASP A 281 -36.66 15.19 12.47
N ASP A 282 -36.77 15.59 11.19
CA ASP A 282 -37.04 14.71 10.05
C ASP A 282 -35.94 13.66 9.81
N ASN A 283 -34.71 13.97 10.19
CA ASN A 283 -33.53 13.12 9.99
C ASN A 283 -32.98 12.50 11.29
N ASP A 284 -33.71 12.64 12.40
CA ASP A 284 -33.32 12.22 13.76
C ASP A 284 -31.89 12.64 14.18
N MET A 285 -31.50 13.86 13.81
CA MET A 285 -30.18 14.43 14.09
C MET A 285 -30.16 15.10 15.46
N ARG A 286 -29.03 15.02 16.17
CA ARG A 286 -28.81 15.72 17.45
C ARG A 286 -28.31 17.14 17.27
N SER A 287 -27.64 17.41 16.15
CA SER A 287 -27.11 18.70 15.75
C SER A 287 -27.06 18.78 14.24
N ILE A 288 -27.07 20.00 13.71
CA ILE A 288 -26.86 20.26 12.29
C ILE A 288 -25.60 21.10 12.10
N THR A 289 -24.79 20.72 11.10
CA THR A 289 -23.58 21.47 10.73
C THR A 289 -23.97 22.73 9.96
N VAL A 290 -23.43 23.86 10.39
CA VAL A 290 -23.62 25.16 9.75
C VAL A 290 -22.41 25.49 8.88
N VAL A 291 -22.66 25.79 7.61
CA VAL A 291 -21.64 26.14 6.61
C VAL A 291 -21.79 27.58 6.12
N ASP A 292 -20.75 28.12 5.50
CA ASP A 292 -20.86 29.34 4.69
C ASP A 292 -21.38 29.03 3.27
N HIS A 293 -21.51 30.07 2.44
CA HIS A 293 -21.95 29.92 1.04
C HIS A 293 -20.95 29.15 0.16
N ASP A 294 -19.69 29.04 0.58
CA ASP A 294 -18.66 28.26 -0.12
C ASP A 294 -18.66 26.78 0.33
N GLY A 295 -19.49 26.42 1.31
CA GLY A 295 -19.62 25.07 1.87
C GLY A 295 -18.63 24.76 3.00
N LYS A 296 -17.91 25.75 3.53
CA LYS A 296 -16.93 25.53 4.60
C LYS A 296 -17.63 25.42 5.96
N PRO A 297 -17.28 24.42 6.79
CA PRO A 297 -17.93 24.23 8.09
C PRO A 297 -17.50 25.32 9.08
N LEU A 298 -18.49 26.06 9.59
CA LEU A 298 -18.29 27.12 10.57
C LEU A 298 -18.48 26.61 12.00
N GLY A 299 -19.48 25.76 12.20
CA GLY A 299 -19.88 25.26 13.51
C GLY A 299 -21.13 24.39 13.42
N PHE A 300 -21.82 24.21 14.54
CA PHE A 300 -23.04 23.43 14.60
C PHE A 300 -24.07 24.05 15.55
N VAL A 301 -25.34 23.73 15.33
CA VAL A 301 -26.46 24.08 16.22
C VAL A 301 -27.05 22.79 16.78
N LYS A 302 -27.34 22.74 18.09
CA LYS A 302 -27.93 21.55 18.72
C LYS A 302 -29.45 21.57 18.61
N ARG A 303 -30.07 20.40 18.40
CA ARG A 303 -31.54 20.23 18.30
C ARG A 303 -32.28 20.80 19.51
N ARG A 304 -31.72 20.64 20.72
CA ARG A 304 -32.29 21.18 21.97
C ARG A 304 -32.31 22.71 22.02
N GLU A 305 -31.34 23.36 21.40
CA GLU A 305 -31.21 24.83 21.39
C GLU A 305 -32.02 25.46 20.25
N ALA A 306 -32.23 24.74 19.14
CA ALA A 306 -33.13 25.20 18.08
C ALA A 306 -34.62 25.09 18.45
N ARG A 307 -34.98 24.14 19.33
CA ARG A 307 -36.37 23.86 19.70
C ARG A 307 -37.06 25.04 20.38
N GLY A 308 -38.07 25.61 19.70
CA GLY A 308 -38.93 26.65 20.27
C GLY A 308 -38.28 28.04 20.40
N ASN A 309 -37.08 28.22 19.83
CA ASN A 309 -36.39 29.50 19.80
C ASN A 309 -36.57 30.21 18.46
N SER A 310 -36.65 31.54 18.50
CA SER A 310 -36.65 32.42 17.33
C SER A 310 -35.24 32.91 17.01
N GLY A 311 -34.93 33.13 15.74
CA GLY A 311 -33.62 33.60 15.28
C GLY A 311 -33.06 32.72 14.18
N THR A 312 -31.76 32.86 13.93
CA THR A 312 -31.02 32.14 12.90
C THR A 312 -29.97 31.21 13.49
N CYS A 313 -29.45 30.29 12.67
CA CYS A 313 -28.34 29.42 13.06
C CYS A 313 -27.10 30.21 13.54
N ALA A 314 -26.88 31.43 13.03
CA ALA A 314 -25.79 32.29 13.47
C ALA A 314 -25.86 32.67 14.96
N ASP A 315 -27.08 32.78 15.51
CA ASP A 315 -27.31 33.23 16.89
C ASP A 315 -26.99 32.15 17.94
N MET A 316 -27.03 30.87 17.53
CA MET A 316 -26.82 29.69 18.38
C MET A 316 -25.64 28.83 17.89
N LEU A 317 -24.70 29.43 17.16
CA LEU A 317 -23.59 28.73 16.53
C LEU A 317 -22.53 28.30 17.56
N HIS A 318 -22.28 27.00 17.67
CA HIS A 318 -21.10 26.46 18.36
C HIS A 318 -19.97 26.27 17.35
N PRO A 319 -18.90 27.07 17.37
CA PRO A 319 -17.85 26.98 16.37
C PRO A 319 -17.08 25.67 16.48
N PHE A 320 -16.70 25.10 15.34
CA PHE A 320 -15.78 23.97 15.34
C PHE A 320 -14.38 24.42 15.77
N ARG A 321 -13.80 23.68 16.71
CA ARG A 321 -12.43 23.94 17.20
C ARG A 321 -11.37 23.13 16.44
N VAL A 322 -11.80 22.05 15.79
CA VAL A 322 -10.95 21.13 15.05
C VAL A 322 -11.75 20.57 13.87
N THR A 323 -11.06 20.35 12.74
CA THR A 323 -11.56 19.65 11.57
C THR A 323 -10.61 18.49 11.23
N GLY A 324 -11.17 17.41 10.69
CA GLY A 324 -10.42 16.35 10.02
C GLY A 324 -10.38 16.61 8.52
N LYS A 325 -9.39 16.07 7.81
CA LYS A 325 -9.39 16.07 6.35
C LYS A 325 -9.86 14.72 5.82
N ALA A 326 -10.48 14.70 4.64
CA ALA A 326 -10.89 13.47 3.97
C ALA A 326 -9.71 12.50 3.72
N GLU A 327 -8.50 13.03 3.54
CA GLU A 327 -7.25 12.28 3.38
C GLU A 327 -6.66 11.72 4.70
N ASP A 328 -7.11 12.22 5.87
CA ASP A 328 -6.62 11.74 7.15
C ASP A 328 -7.08 10.29 7.35
N ASN A 329 -6.17 9.40 7.76
CA ASN A 329 -6.58 8.06 8.19
C ASN A 329 -7.33 8.12 9.53
N LEU A 330 -8.15 7.10 9.80
CA LEU A 330 -8.98 7.08 11.01
C LEU A 330 -8.18 7.12 12.32
N ARG A 331 -6.91 6.68 12.32
CA ARG A 331 -6.03 6.84 13.49
C ARG A 331 -5.75 8.31 13.80
N VAL A 332 -5.47 9.12 12.78
CA VAL A 332 -5.27 10.58 12.94
C VAL A 332 -6.55 11.25 13.40
N VAL A 333 -7.69 10.90 12.81
CA VAL A 333 -9.01 11.43 13.22
C VAL A 333 -9.29 11.09 14.67
N LEU A 334 -9.09 9.83 15.08
CA LEU A 334 -9.30 9.39 16.46
C LEU A 334 -8.37 10.11 17.44
N SER A 335 -7.10 10.33 17.06
CA SER A 335 -6.15 11.12 17.86
C SER A 335 -6.64 12.55 18.10
N LYS A 336 -7.12 13.23 17.04
CA LYS A 336 -7.69 14.57 17.13
C LYS A 336 -8.94 14.61 18.02
N LEU A 337 -9.81 13.59 17.95
CA LEU A 337 -11.00 13.49 18.83
C LEU A 337 -10.60 13.51 20.31
N TYR A 338 -9.57 12.72 20.67
CA TYR A 338 -9.05 12.67 22.04
C TYR A 338 -8.32 13.95 22.46
N GLU A 339 -7.45 14.49 21.62
CA GLU A 339 -6.68 15.70 21.91
C GLU A 339 -7.58 16.90 22.22
N HIS A 340 -8.69 17.03 21.49
CA HIS A 340 -9.63 18.13 21.66
C HIS A 340 -10.80 17.80 22.60
N ASN A 341 -10.84 16.60 23.18
CA ASN A 341 -11.94 16.10 24.02
C ASN A 341 -13.32 16.28 23.36
N THR A 342 -13.43 15.88 22.09
CA THR A 342 -14.65 15.97 21.28
C THR A 342 -15.16 14.58 20.92
N VAL A 343 -16.49 14.43 20.82
CA VAL A 343 -17.14 13.14 20.51
C VAL A 343 -17.24 12.90 19.00
N TRP A 344 -17.27 13.99 18.23
CA TRP A 344 -17.31 13.99 16.77
C TRP A 344 -16.63 15.24 16.22
N MET A 345 -16.23 15.20 14.95
CA MET A 345 -15.66 16.35 14.23
C MET A 345 -16.11 16.39 12.78
N PRO A 346 -16.19 17.58 12.16
CA PRO A 346 -16.42 17.73 10.73
C PRO A 346 -15.17 17.28 9.96
N ILE A 347 -15.41 16.62 8.83
CA ILE A 347 -14.40 16.26 7.84
C ILE A 347 -14.54 17.19 6.66
N VAL A 348 -13.41 17.69 6.16
CA VAL A 348 -13.37 18.57 4.99
C VAL A 348 -12.62 17.93 3.82
N ASP A 349 -13.03 18.30 2.61
CA ASP A 349 -12.32 17.97 1.37
C ASP A 349 -11.05 18.83 1.17
N GLU A 350 -10.41 18.70 0.01
CA GLU A 350 -9.21 19.46 -0.35
C GLU A 350 -9.44 20.98 -0.44
N ASP A 351 -10.66 21.41 -0.77
CA ASP A 351 -11.08 22.82 -0.85
C ASP A 351 -11.50 23.37 0.53
N GLY A 352 -11.51 22.53 1.57
CA GLY A 352 -11.96 22.87 2.91
C GLY A 352 -13.49 22.86 3.07
N ARG A 353 -14.23 22.30 2.11
CA ARG A 353 -15.68 22.17 2.18
C ARG A 353 -16.08 20.97 3.02
N TYR A 354 -17.23 21.06 3.68
CA TYR A 354 -17.76 19.99 4.50
C TYR A 354 -18.08 18.75 3.66
N SER A 355 -17.46 17.62 4.02
CA SER A 355 -17.61 16.33 3.35
C SER A 355 -18.33 15.29 4.22
N GLY A 356 -18.60 15.61 5.49
CA GLY A 356 -19.32 14.76 6.44
C GLY A 356 -18.77 14.88 7.85
N GLU A 357 -19.12 13.96 8.74
CA GLU A 357 -18.64 13.97 10.12
C GLU A 357 -18.20 12.59 10.60
N ILE A 358 -17.22 12.56 11.50
CA ILE A 358 -16.75 11.32 12.10
C ILE A 358 -16.84 11.41 13.61
N SER A 359 -17.40 10.35 14.21
CA SER A 359 -17.49 10.11 15.64
C SER A 359 -16.81 8.77 15.98
N GLN A 360 -16.61 8.52 17.27
CA GLN A 360 -16.10 7.22 17.73
C GLN A 360 -17.05 6.06 17.34
N ASP A 361 -18.36 6.30 17.42
CA ASP A 361 -19.38 5.30 17.07
C ASP A 361 -19.31 4.96 15.57
N TYR A 362 -19.17 5.96 14.69
CA TYR A 362 -19.01 5.72 13.25
C TYR A 362 -17.74 4.94 12.93
N ILE A 363 -16.62 5.22 13.61
CA ILE A 363 -15.39 4.45 13.46
C ILE A 363 -15.63 2.99 13.88
N ALA A 364 -16.26 2.76 15.04
CA ALA A 364 -16.55 1.42 15.55
C ALA A 364 -17.48 0.64 14.62
N ASP A 365 -18.56 1.27 14.12
CA ASP A 365 -19.51 0.69 13.19
C ASP A 365 -18.84 0.33 11.86
N TYR A 366 -18.03 1.23 11.30
CA TYR A 366 -17.31 0.96 10.07
C TYR A 366 -16.34 -0.22 10.25
N LEU A 367 -15.56 -0.24 11.32
CA LEU A 367 -14.58 -1.27 11.58
C LEU A 367 -15.20 -2.65 11.86
N SER A 368 -16.38 -2.70 12.46
CA SER A 368 -17.11 -3.94 12.75
C SER A 368 -17.94 -4.46 11.56
N SER A 369 -18.38 -3.58 10.66
CA SER A 369 -19.22 -3.94 9.50
C SER A 369 -18.57 -4.87 8.47
N GLY A 370 -17.24 -5.05 8.53
CA GLY A 370 -16.47 -5.78 7.53
C GLY A 370 -16.50 -5.13 6.14
N ARG A 371 -16.90 -3.85 6.01
CA ARG A 371 -16.84 -3.08 4.76
C ARG A 371 -15.41 -2.82 4.34
N THR A 372 -15.15 -2.73 3.04
CA THR A 372 -13.81 -2.52 2.49
C THR A 372 -13.79 -1.46 1.39
N ARG A 373 -12.67 -0.74 1.25
CA ARG A 373 -12.49 0.35 0.29
C ARG A 373 -12.58 -0.10 -1.18
N ARG A 374 -12.18 -1.34 -1.48
CA ARG A 374 -12.24 -1.99 -2.80
C ARG A 374 -12.38 -3.51 -2.62
N ALA A 375 -13.45 -4.09 -3.14
CA ALA A 375 -13.47 -5.53 -3.42
C ALA A 375 -12.64 -5.77 -4.68
N LEU A 376 -11.52 -6.47 -4.56
CA LEU A 376 -10.76 -6.87 -5.73
C LEU A 376 -11.54 -8.00 -6.43
N ASN A 377 -12.06 -7.75 -7.64
CA ASN A 377 -12.68 -8.81 -8.45
C ASN A 377 -11.61 -9.87 -8.75
N ILE A 378 -11.64 -10.98 -8.03
CA ILE A 378 -10.93 -12.19 -8.43
C ILE A 378 -11.80 -12.84 -9.50
N ALA A 379 -11.35 -12.78 -10.75
CA ALA A 379 -11.90 -13.65 -11.77
C ALA A 379 -11.55 -15.11 -11.43
N GLY A 380 -12.59 -15.87 -11.05
CA GLY A 380 -12.63 -17.34 -11.18
C GLY A 380 -12.41 -18.15 -9.91
N SER A 381 -13.51 -18.73 -9.42
CA SER A 381 -13.58 -20.17 -9.11
C SER A 381 -13.53 -20.99 -10.39
#